data_AF-A0A7R9V1Z7-F1
#
_entry.id   AF-A0A7R9V1Z7-F1
#
_cell.length_a   1.000
_cell.length_b   1.000
_cell.length_c   1.000
_cell.angle_alpha   90.00
_cell.angle_beta   90.00
_cell.angle_gamma   90.00
#
_symmetry.space_group_name_H-M   'P 1'
#
loop_
_entity.id
_entity.type
_entity.pdbx_description
1 polymer ?
#
loop_
_entity_poly.entity_id
_entity_poly.type
_entity_poly.pdbx_seq_one_letter_code
_entity_poly.pdbx_strand_id
1 'polypeptide(L)'
;MAEVAAFGVPDGEGVGNDYAVQAMLERMTRLSIDSAPPPFDDSRAYLAQEELYGIEGRPLGASTSQQGAPEVPFSSGGGGAAAGGDDRHHGRQWLLLRFSTPVTAPSDALVFGARLELDVHGEQCRLAFFGRLVKTFALSDDEAIGKLKVYKVKERYGVLERLQPDGVSGICRGLFKKQTDLSVFVGLRVATRRGETAVIEGAFGKSGKFRVQFDQPPLLQGRTPDDNQLVLRFKKYVFAEKKDGKAKPVQ
;
A
#
# COMPACT_ATOMS: atom_id res chain seq x y z
N MET A 1 -0.27 22.44 15.97
CA MET A 1 0.63 21.44 15.34
C MET A 1 -0.24 20.49 14.52
N ALA A 2 0.22 20.00 13.36
CA ALA A 2 -0.57 19.11 12.51
C ALA A 2 0.13 17.76 12.34
N GLU A 3 -0.61 16.67 12.51
CA GLU A 3 -0.18 15.34 12.06
C GLU A 3 -0.37 15.26 10.54
N VAL A 4 0.60 14.64 9.87
CA VAL A 4 0.63 14.56 8.41
C VAL A 4 0.68 13.10 8.00
N ALA A 5 -0.23 12.67 7.13
CA ALA A 5 -0.17 11.37 6.48
C ALA A 5 -0.09 11.56 4.96
N ALA A 6 0.98 11.07 4.35
CA ALA A 6 1.20 11.14 2.91
C ALA A 6 0.63 9.90 2.20
N PHE A 7 0.04 10.11 1.03
CA PHE A 7 -0.43 9.04 0.17
C PHE A 7 -0.51 9.50 -1.28
N GLY A 8 -0.42 8.54 -2.20
CA GLY A 8 -0.38 8.81 -3.63
C GLY A 8 -1.14 7.77 -4.43
N VAL A 9 -1.13 7.94 -5.75
CA VAL A 9 -1.66 6.92 -6.65
C VAL A 9 -0.88 5.59 -6.52
N PRO A 10 -1.53 4.43 -6.69
CA PRO A 10 -0.90 3.11 -6.67
C PRO A 10 0.29 2.94 -7.64
N ASP A 11 1.19 2.02 -7.32
CA ASP A 11 2.23 1.57 -8.25
C ASP A 11 1.56 1.03 -9.53
N GLY A 12 2.06 1.45 -10.71
CA GLY A 12 1.46 1.19 -12.02
C GLY A 12 0.51 2.29 -12.54
N GLU A 13 0.07 3.22 -11.68
CA GLU A 13 -0.78 4.34 -12.07
C GLU A 13 0.00 5.67 -11.99
N GLY A 14 0.62 6.13 -13.06
CA GLY A 14 1.40 7.37 -13.02
C GLY A 14 1.99 7.72 -14.38
N VAL A 15 3.04 8.53 -14.37
CA VAL A 15 3.87 8.72 -15.56
C VAL A 15 5.21 8.02 -15.37
N GLY A 16 5.76 7.50 -16.46
CA GLY A 16 7.14 7.02 -16.50
C GLY A 16 8.14 8.16 -16.32
N ASN A 17 9.38 7.80 -16.04
CA ASN A 17 10.47 8.75 -15.75
C ASN A 17 10.62 9.83 -16.84
N ASP A 18 10.51 9.43 -18.12
CA ASP A 18 10.66 10.33 -19.27
C ASP A 18 9.69 11.54 -19.25
N TYR A 19 8.53 11.39 -18.62
CA TYR A 19 7.51 12.44 -18.52
C TYR A 19 7.37 13.02 -17.12
N ALA A 20 8.22 12.62 -16.17
CA ALA A 20 8.12 13.01 -14.77
C ALA A 20 8.18 14.52 -14.57
N VAL A 21 9.16 15.18 -15.20
CA VAL A 21 9.37 16.64 -15.10
C VAL A 21 8.19 17.39 -15.70
N GLN A 22 7.74 17.01 -16.90
CA GLN A 22 6.60 17.66 -17.55
C GLN A 22 5.33 17.51 -16.69
N ALA A 23 5.04 16.30 -16.22
CA ALA A 23 3.89 16.05 -15.36
C ALA A 23 3.98 16.83 -14.04
N MET A 24 5.18 17.05 -13.49
CA MET A 24 5.37 17.90 -12.32
C MET A 24 5.05 19.37 -12.63
N LEU A 25 5.57 19.92 -13.72
CA LEU A 25 5.31 21.30 -14.12
C LEU A 25 3.82 21.55 -14.36
N GLU A 26 3.13 20.62 -15.02
CA GLU A 26 1.68 20.68 -15.20
C GLU A 26 0.93 20.69 -13.86
N ARG A 27 1.38 19.89 -12.89
CA ARG A 27 0.79 19.87 -11.55
C ARG A 27 1.05 21.17 -10.80
N MET A 28 2.27 21.70 -10.84
CA MET A 28 2.59 23.00 -10.24
C MET A 28 1.72 24.10 -10.82
N THR A 29 1.49 24.09 -12.13
CA THR A 29 0.58 25.03 -12.80
C THR A 29 -0.84 24.90 -12.28
N ARG A 30 -1.36 23.67 -12.08
CA ARG A 30 -2.69 23.43 -11.50
C ARG A 30 -2.81 23.70 -10.00
N LEU A 31 -1.68 23.88 -9.31
CA LEU A 31 -1.65 24.31 -7.91
C LEU A 31 -1.52 25.83 -7.80
N SER A 32 -1.35 26.54 -8.93
CA SER A 32 -1.37 28.01 -8.98
C SER A 32 -2.69 28.56 -8.46
N ILE A 33 -2.63 29.75 -7.86
CA ILE A 33 -3.78 30.48 -7.32
C ILE A 33 -4.87 30.65 -8.38
N ASP A 34 -4.49 30.92 -9.63
CA ASP A 34 -5.40 31.22 -10.74
C ASP A 34 -6.11 29.99 -11.33
N SER A 35 -5.82 28.80 -10.80
CA SER A 35 -6.37 27.53 -11.29
C SER A 35 -7.14 26.79 -10.20
N ALA A 36 -8.20 26.09 -10.60
CA ALA A 36 -8.93 25.21 -9.70
C ALA A 36 -8.15 23.89 -9.51
N PRO A 37 -7.97 23.43 -8.26
CA PRO A 37 -7.32 22.15 -8.03
C PRO A 37 -8.18 21.00 -8.59
N PRO A 38 -7.55 19.91 -9.08
CA PRO A 38 -8.29 18.75 -9.51
C PRO A 38 -9.08 18.14 -8.33
N PRO A 39 -10.33 17.69 -8.55
CA PRO A 39 -11.14 17.11 -7.49
C PRO A 39 -10.49 15.85 -6.92
N PHE A 40 -10.75 15.60 -5.63
CA PHE A 40 -10.36 14.37 -4.96
C PHE A 40 -11.38 13.26 -5.21
N ASP A 41 -10.92 12.05 -5.53
CA ASP A 41 -11.79 10.90 -5.82
C ASP A 41 -11.87 9.96 -4.61
N ASP A 42 -12.95 10.08 -3.85
CA ASP A 42 -13.21 9.27 -2.66
C ASP A 42 -13.47 7.78 -2.94
N SER A 43 -13.81 7.44 -4.19
CA SER A 43 -14.10 6.06 -4.57
C SER A 43 -12.82 5.25 -4.80
N ARG A 44 -11.71 5.92 -5.10
CA ARG A 44 -10.43 5.34 -5.48
C ARG A 44 -9.58 4.94 -4.29
N ALA A 45 -8.79 3.87 -4.46
CA ALA A 45 -7.80 3.45 -3.48
C ALA A 45 -6.44 4.12 -3.73
N TYR A 46 -5.79 4.53 -2.65
CA TYR A 46 -4.51 5.23 -2.68
C TYR A 46 -3.45 4.46 -1.89
N LEU A 47 -2.20 4.54 -2.32
CA LEU A 47 -1.08 3.92 -1.65
C LEU A 47 -0.51 4.88 -0.60
N ALA A 48 -0.45 4.43 0.65
CA ALA A 48 0.18 5.18 1.73
C ALA A 48 1.69 5.29 1.51
N GLN A 49 2.25 6.44 1.87
CA GLN A 49 3.66 6.77 1.70
C GLN A 49 4.25 7.17 3.05
N GLU A 50 5.51 6.80 3.30
CA GLU A 50 6.20 7.22 4.53
C GLU A 50 6.66 8.68 4.43
N GLU A 51 6.86 9.19 3.20
CA GLU A 51 7.29 10.54 2.90
C GLU A 51 6.69 11.04 1.58
N LEU A 52 6.83 12.34 1.31
CA LEU A 52 6.55 12.89 -0.02
C LEU A 52 7.75 12.68 -0.92
N TYR A 53 7.49 12.24 -2.14
CA TYR A 53 8.54 12.07 -3.16
C TYR A 53 8.53 13.25 -4.12
N GLY A 54 9.68 13.89 -4.30
CA GLY A 54 9.88 14.96 -5.27
C GLY A 54 10.10 14.43 -6.69
N ILE A 55 11.01 15.09 -7.41
CA ILE A 55 11.40 14.71 -8.78
C ILE A 55 12.10 13.35 -8.84
N GLU A 56 12.70 12.91 -7.73
CA GLU A 56 13.35 11.61 -7.62
C GLU A 56 12.38 10.43 -7.73
N GLY A 57 11.07 10.69 -7.56
CA GLY A 57 10.02 9.69 -7.70
C GLY A 57 10.01 8.65 -6.58
N ARG A 58 8.83 8.06 -6.35
CA ARG A 58 8.67 6.98 -5.37
C ARG A 58 9.32 5.70 -5.91
N PRO A 59 10.19 5.00 -5.16
CA PRO A 59 10.66 3.69 -5.56
C PRO A 59 9.49 2.69 -5.64
N LEU A 60 9.42 1.89 -6.71
CA LEU A 60 8.44 0.81 -6.80
C LEU A 60 8.64 -0.20 -5.67
N GLY A 61 7.56 -0.65 -5.03
CA GLY A 61 7.64 -1.61 -3.92
C GLY A 61 8.09 -1.02 -2.57
N ALA A 62 8.36 0.29 -2.46
CA ALA A 62 8.75 0.94 -1.20
C ALA A 62 7.73 0.77 -0.06
N SER A 63 6.45 0.50 -0.37
CA SER A 63 5.42 0.24 0.64
C SER A 63 5.52 -1.15 1.30
N THR A 64 6.33 -2.06 0.73
CA THR A 64 6.55 -3.43 1.20
C THR A 64 7.62 -3.46 2.29
N SER A 65 7.35 -2.81 3.42
CA SER A 65 8.25 -2.83 4.59
C SER A 65 8.14 -4.14 5.37
N GLN A 66 8.85 -5.19 4.93
CA GLN A 66 9.50 -6.19 5.79
C GLN A 66 10.80 -6.69 5.14
N GLN A 67 11.93 -6.51 5.84
CA GLN A 67 13.26 -6.99 5.45
C GLN A 67 13.31 -8.52 5.43
N GLY A 68 13.83 -9.08 4.33
CA GLY A 68 14.36 -10.44 4.25
C GLY A 68 13.40 -11.50 3.72
N ALA A 69 13.12 -11.50 2.41
CA ALA A 69 12.63 -12.68 1.70
C ALA A 69 12.89 -12.54 0.19
N PRO A 70 13.12 -13.67 -0.53
CA PRO A 70 13.50 -13.66 -1.94
C PRO A 70 12.40 -13.07 -2.82
N GLU A 71 12.80 -12.33 -3.85
CA GLU A 71 11.91 -11.83 -4.90
C GLU A 71 11.15 -12.99 -5.53
N VAL A 72 9.84 -13.00 -5.33
CA VAL A 72 8.93 -13.92 -6.00
C VAL A 72 8.36 -13.17 -7.20
N PRO A 73 8.71 -13.52 -8.44
CA PRO A 73 8.13 -12.87 -9.61
C PRO A 73 6.64 -13.24 -9.67
N PHE A 74 5.79 -12.29 -9.30
CA PHE A 74 4.35 -12.38 -9.47
C PHE A 74 4.00 -11.86 -10.86
N SER A 75 3.55 -12.73 -11.76
CA SER A 75 2.88 -12.28 -12.97
C SER A 75 1.47 -11.84 -12.59
N SER A 76 1.29 -10.55 -12.29
CA SER A 76 -0.01 -9.94 -12.47
C SER A 76 -0.30 -9.96 -13.97
N GLY A 77 -1.37 -10.63 -14.38
CA GLY A 77 -1.89 -10.51 -15.74
C GLY A 77 -2.11 -9.02 -16.06
N GLY A 78 -1.23 -8.49 -16.90
CA GLY A 78 -1.08 -7.08 -17.24
C GLY A 78 0.34 -6.89 -17.78
N GLY A 79 0.47 -6.99 -19.11
CA GLY A 79 1.73 -7.24 -19.80
C GLY A 79 2.81 -6.17 -19.65
N GLY A 80 4.05 -6.60 -19.86
CA GLY A 80 5.21 -5.74 -20.03
C GLY A 80 6.44 -6.26 -19.30
N ALA A 81 7.12 -7.23 -19.90
CA ALA A 81 8.51 -7.50 -19.58
C ALA A 81 9.36 -6.33 -20.08
N ALA A 82 10.15 -5.71 -19.22
CA ALA A 82 11.34 -4.96 -19.63
C ALA A 82 12.34 -4.94 -18.47
N ALA A 83 13.52 -5.48 -18.76
CA ALA A 83 14.70 -5.42 -17.93
C ALA A 83 15.34 -4.04 -18.03
N GLY A 84 15.83 -3.51 -16.90
CA GLY A 84 16.84 -2.44 -16.84
C GLY A 84 16.38 -1.04 -17.29
N GLY A 85 15.64 -0.34 -16.45
CA GLY A 85 15.36 1.09 -16.59
C GLY A 85 14.74 1.64 -15.31
N ASP A 86 15.26 2.77 -14.81
CA ASP A 86 14.88 3.51 -13.60
C ASP A 86 13.41 3.33 -13.13
N ASP A 87 13.18 2.38 -12.20
CA ASP A 87 11.88 1.94 -11.68
C ASP A 87 11.28 2.93 -10.67
N ARG A 88 11.05 4.16 -11.11
CA ARG A 88 10.49 5.25 -10.31
C ARG A 88 9.06 5.56 -10.71
N HIS A 89 8.22 5.74 -9.70
CA HIS A 89 6.82 6.10 -9.85
C HIS A 89 6.60 7.59 -9.62
N HIS A 90 6.06 8.26 -10.64
CA HIS A 90 5.75 9.69 -10.59
C HIS A 90 4.24 9.94 -10.61
N GLY A 91 3.61 9.70 -9.46
CA GLY A 91 2.18 9.88 -9.23
C GLY A 91 1.82 11.22 -8.60
N ARG A 92 0.56 11.64 -8.70
CA ARG A 92 0.04 12.71 -7.83
C ARG A 92 0.04 12.21 -6.38
N GLN A 93 0.30 13.14 -5.46
CA GLN A 93 0.41 12.88 -4.03
C GLN A 93 -0.49 13.85 -3.29
N TRP A 94 -0.98 13.39 -2.14
CA TRP A 94 -1.87 14.11 -1.26
C TRP A 94 -1.36 13.98 0.18
N LEU A 95 -1.75 14.95 0.99
CA LEU A 95 -1.53 14.95 2.42
C LEU A 95 -2.88 15.02 3.13
N LEU A 96 -3.08 14.14 4.11
CA LEU A 96 -4.10 14.34 5.12
C LEU A 96 -3.46 15.11 6.28
N LEU A 97 -3.94 16.33 6.51
CA LEU A 97 -3.50 17.20 7.59
C LEU A 97 -4.53 17.13 8.73
N ARG A 98 -4.12 16.61 9.89
CA ARG A 98 -4.94 16.60 11.10
C ARG A 98 -4.42 17.65 12.06
N PHE A 99 -5.13 18.76 12.18
CA PHE A 99 -4.74 19.86 13.06
C PHE A 99 -5.13 19.57 14.51
N SER A 100 -4.26 19.94 15.45
CA SER A 100 -4.57 19.90 16.89
C SER A 100 -5.73 20.81 17.27
N THR A 101 -5.97 21.85 16.47
CA THR A 101 -7.02 22.84 16.67
C THR A 101 -7.78 23.04 15.35
N PRO A 102 -9.10 23.29 15.38
CA PRO A 102 -9.87 23.62 14.19
C PRO A 102 -9.27 24.80 13.42
N VAL A 103 -9.25 24.73 12.10
CA VAL A 103 -8.81 25.82 11.21
C VAL A 103 -9.94 26.14 10.24
N THR A 104 -10.27 27.43 10.12
CA THR A 104 -11.23 27.92 9.12
C THR A 104 -10.45 28.39 7.90
N ALA A 105 -10.78 27.87 6.72
CA ALA A 105 -10.13 28.22 5.47
C ALA A 105 -11.12 28.13 4.29
N PRO A 106 -10.90 28.88 3.19
CA PRO A 106 -11.59 28.67 1.92
C PRO A 106 -11.45 27.23 1.42
N SER A 107 -12.47 26.72 0.71
CA SER A 107 -12.54 25.33 0.24
C SER A 107 -11.39 24.90 -0.68
N ASP A 108 -10.74 25.86 -1.32
CA ASP A 108 -9.65 25.66 -2.27
C ASP A 108 -8.38 26.42 -1.86
N ALA A 109 -8.22 26.73 -0.58
CA ALA A 109 -7.10 27.54 -0.08
C ALA A 109 -5.73 26.98 -0.48
N LEU A 110 -4.78 27.88 -0.73
CA LEU A 110 -3.36 27.51 -0.83
C LEU A 110 -2.83 27.16 0.56
N VAL A 111 -2.20 26.01 0.68
CA VAL A 111 -1.64 25.49 1.94
C VAL A 111 -0.13 25.29 1.76
N PHE A 112 0.66 25.72 2.74
CA PHE A 112 2.07 25.39 2.82
C PHE A 112 2.42 24.86 4.20
N GLY A 113 3.32 23.88 4.25
CA GLY A 113 3.92 23.38 5.47
C GLY A 113 5.31 23.97 5.63
N ALA A 114 5.64 24.40 6.84
CA ALA A 114 6.96 24.94 7.15
C ALA A 114 7.47 24.40 8.49
N ARG A 115 8.79 24.21 8.61
CA ARG A 115 9.45 23.90 9.87
C ARG A 115 10.00 25.20 10.46
N LEU A 116 9.15 25.91 11.20
CA LEU A 116 9.48 27.22 11.78
C LEU A 116 10.42 27.14 12.99
N GLU A 117 10.54 25.96 13.59
CA GLU A 117 11.44 25.68 14.73
C GLU A 117 12.93 25.61 14.33
N LEU A 118 13.25 25.66 13.03
CA LEU A 118 14.64 25.69 12.57
C LEU A 118 15.27 27.08 12.85
N ASP A 119 16.57 27.09 13.16
CA ASP A 119 17.32 28.30 13.51
C ASP A 119 17.05 29.43 12.50
N VAL A 120 16.75 30.60 13.05
CA VAL A 120 16.47 31.83 12.28
C VAL A 120 17.69 32.27 11.47
N HIS A 121 18.90 31.89 11.90
CA HIS A 121 20.15 32.16 11.19
C HIS A 121 20.57 31.03 10.24
N GLY A 122 19.76 29.96 10.13
CA GLY A 122 20.04 28.85 9.22
C GLY A 122 19.82 29.23 7.75
N GLU A 123 20.76 28.87 6.88
CA GLU A 123 20.69 29.12 5.43
C GLU A 123 19.73 28.18 4.68
N GLN A 124 19.09 27.23 5.37
CA GLN A 124 18.21 26.23 4.75
C GLN A 124 16.77 26.75 4.59
N CYS A 125 16.15 26.43 3.46
CA CYS A 125 14.74 26.74 3.22
C CYS A 125 13.86 26.05 4.26
N ARG A 126 13.00 26.83 4.94
CA ARG A 126 12.10 26.34 6.00
C ARG A 126 10.74 25.86 5.48
N LEU A 127 10.43 26.10 4.20
CA LEU A 127 9.23 25.61 3.55
C LEU A 127 9.43 24.14 3.16
N ALA A 128 8.56 23.27 3.67
CA ALA A 128 8.63 21.83 3.45
C ALA A 128 7.79 21.37 2.26
N PHE A 129 6.58 21.93 2.11
CA PHE A 129 5.68 21.59 1.00
C PHE A 129 4.68 22.72 0.75
N PHE A 130 4.04 22.69 -0.41
CA PHE A 130 2.85 23.49 -0.70
C PHE A 130 1.84 22.67 -1.52
N GLY A 131 0.58 23.11 -1.52
CA GLY A 131 -0.50 22.47 -2.25
C GLY A 131 -1.81 23.24 -2.13
N ARG A 132 -2.88 22.68 -2.69
CA ARG A 132 -4.23 23.25 -2.64
C ARG A 132 -5.12 22.35 -1.79
N LEU A 133 -6.00 22.96 -1.00
CA LEU A 133 -7.05 22.24 -0.30
C LEU A 133 -8.02 21.64 -1.33
N VAL A 134 -8.18 20.32 -1.31
CA VAL A 134 -9.07 19.60 -2.25
C VAL A 134 -10.27 18.97 -1.57
N LYS A 135 -10.20 18.82 -0.23
CA LYS A 135 -11.24 18.24 0.60
C LYS A 135 -11.06 18.71 2.04
N THR A 136 -12.18 19.00 2.71
CA THR A 136 -12.25 19.33 4.14
C THR A 136 -13.08 18.28 4.87
N PHE A 137 -12.79 18.11 6.16
CA PHE A 137 -13.51 17.23 7.06
C PHE A 137 -14.01 18.09 8.23
N ALA A 138 -15.26 17.90 8.65
CA ALA A 138 -15.76 18.58 9.85
C ALA A 138 -15.15 17.95 11.11
N LEU A 139 -15.25 18.65 12.24
CA LEU A 139 -14.65 18.23 13.52
C LEU A 139 -15.18 16.89 14.06
N SER A 140 -16.31 16.42 13.54
CA SER A 140 -16.97 15.17 13.96
C SER A 140 -16.92 14.08 12.89
N ASP A 141 -16.21 14.30 11.78
CA ASP A 141 -16.22 13.42 10.60
C ASP A 141 -15.14 12.32 10.64
N ASP A 142 -14.87 11.74 11.82
CA ASP A 142 -13.94 10.60 11.91
C ASP A 142 -14.41 9.43 11.04
N GLU A 143 -15.72 9.22 10.91
CA GLU A 143 -16.31 8.24 9.98
C GLU A 143 -15.98 8.53 8.51
N ALA A 144 -15.90 9.82 8.12
CA ALA A 144 -15.58 10.20 6.75
C ALA A 144 -14.10 9.97 6.43
N ILE A 145 -13.21 10.17 7.41
CA ILE A 145 -11.81 9.76 7.33
C ILE A 145 -11.72 8.23 7.22
N GLY A 146 -12.56 7.50 7.96
CA GLY A 146 -12.65 6.05 7.89
C GLY A 146 -13.03 5.49 6.50
N LYS A 147 -13.72 6.29 5.68
CA LYS A 147 -14.08 5.95 4.29
C LYS A 147 -12.91 6.16 3.31
N LEU A 148 -11.84 6.85 3.72
CA LEU A 148 -10.68 7.12 2.88
C LEU A 148 -9.91 5.81 2.61
N LYS A 149 -9.88 5.40 1.34
CA LYS A 149 -9.29 4.13 0.90
C LYS A 149 -7.76 4.20 0.73
N VAL A 150 -7.05 4.64 1.76
CA VAL A 150 -5.58 4.66 1.78
C VAL A 150 -5.06 3.35 2.37
N TYR A 151 -4.23 2.61 1.64
CA TYR A 151 -3.73 1.31 2.04
C TYR A 151 -2.21 1.22 2.07
N LYS A 152 -1.67 0.36 2.93
CA LYS A 152 -0.31 -0.17 2.86
C LYS A 152 -0.36 -1.58 2.31
N VAL A 153 0.55 -1.90 1.39
CA VAL A 153 0.76 -3.29 0.97
C VAL A 153 1.42 -4.03 2.13
N LYS A 154 0.88 -5.19 2.48
CA LYS A 154 1.43 -6.07 3.50
C LYS A 154 1.66 -7.45 2.92
N GLU A 155 2.81 -8.00 3.26
CA GLU A 155 3.18 -9.36 2.94
C GLU A 155 3.34 -10.17 4.21
N ARG A 156 2.98 -11.44 4.11
CA ARG A 156 3.26 -12.44 5.12
C ARG A 156 3.84 -13.66 4.43
N TYR A 157 4.80 -14.29 5.07
CA TYR A 157 5.45 -15.49 4.55
C TYR A 157 5.11 -16.70 5.39
N GLY A 158 4.88 -17.82 4.72
CA GLY A 158 4.62 -19.12 5.33
C GLY A 158 5.37 -20.21 4.58
N VAL A 159 5.18 -21.45 5.01
CA VAL A 159 5.78 -22.62 4.38
C VAL A 159 4.73 -23.72 4.22
N LEU A 160 4.69 -24.34 3.04
CA LEU A 160 3.95 -25.56 2.77
C LEU A 160 4.65 -26.72 3.49
N GLU A 161 3.98 -27.29 4.49
CA GLU A 161 4.53 -28.36 5.33
C GLU A 161 4.28 -29.73 4.71
N ARG A 162 3.05 -29.95 4.20
CA ARG A 162 2.69 -31.18 3.51
C ARG A 162 1.56 -30.96 2.52
N LEU A 163 1.56 -31.72 1.44
CA LEU A 163 0.41 -31.90 0.56
C LEU A 163 -0.43 -33.08 1.05
N GLN A 164 -1.74 -32.96 0.86
CA GLN A 164 -2.68 -34.03 1.15
C GLN A 164 -2.71 -35.03 -0.03
N PRO A 165 -3.22 -36.26 0.21
CA PRO A 165 -3.28 -37.30 -0.83
C PRO A 165 -4.12 -36.93 -2.05
N ASP A 166 -5.01 -35.95 -1.91
CA ASP A 166 -5.81 -35.41 -3.01
C ASP A 166 -4.99 -34.62 -4.05
N GLY A 167 -3.73 -34.29 -3.74
CA GLY A 167 -2.82 -33.61 -4.64
C GLY A 167 -3.12 -32.13 -4.86
N VAL A 168 -4.18 -31.58 -4.25
CA VAL A 168 -4.60 -30.18 -4.42
C VAL A 168 -4.78 -29.45 -3.10
N SER A 169 -4.86 -30.15 -1.98
CA SER A 169 -4.93 -29.51 -0.66
C SER A 169 -3.59 -29.55 0.05
N GLY A 170 -3.19 -28.43 0.65
CA GLY A 170 -1.94 -28.29 1.39
C GLY A 170 -2.18 -27.91 2.85
N ILE A 171 -1.27 -28.32 3.73
CA ILE A 171 -1.19 -27.81 5.10
C ILE A 171 0.05 -26.93 5.22
N CYS A 172 -0.16 -25.70 5.67
CA CYS A 172 0.84 -24.66 5.73
C CYS A 172 1.01 -24.13 7.16
N ARG A 173 2.19 -23.59 7.44
CA ARG A 173 2.54 -23.01 8.75
C ARG A 173 3.32 -21.69 8.59
N GLY A 174 3.47 -20.96 9.69
CA GLY A 174 4.35 -19.77 9.77
C GLY A 174 3.73 -18.47 9.27
N LEU A 175 2.68 -18.52 8.45
CA LEU A 175 2.00 -17.32 7.92
C LEU A 175 1.25 -16.51 9.00
N PHE A 176 0.76 -17.19 10.03
CA PHE A 176 -0.07 -16.62 11.09
C PHE A 176 0.49 -16.95 12.47
N LYS A 177 0.48 -15.97 13.39
CA LYS A 177 0.76 -16.23 14.81
C LYS A 177 -0.39 -17.05 15.42
N LYS A 178 -0.12 -17.86 16.45
CA LYS A 178 -1.13 -18.76 17.08
C LYS A 178 -2.43 -18.07 17.52
N GLN A 179 -2.37 -16.79 17.91
CA GLN A 179 -3.53 -16.00 18.35
C GLN A 179 -4.21 -15.23 17.20
N THR A 180 -3.72 -15.36 15.96
CA THR A 180 -4.31 -14.68 14.81
C THR A 180 -5.61 -15.37 14.45
N ASP A 181 -6.65 -14.57 14.27
CA ASP A 181 -7.91 -15.05 13.74
C ASP A 181 -7.77 -15.30 12.23
N LEU A 182 -7.80 -16.57 11.85
CA LEU A 182 -7.64 -16.97 10.45
C LEU A 182 -8.89 -16.72 9.62
N SER A 183 -10.06 -16.57 10.24
CA SER A 183 -11.34 -16.43 9.53
C SER A 183 -11.34 -15.23 8.58
N VAL A 184 -10.69 -14.13 8.95
CA VAL A 184 -10.58 -12.92 8.11
C VAL A 184 -9.70 -13.12 6.87
N PHE A 185 -8.85 -14.15 6.85
CA PHE A 185 -7.95 -14.47 5.73
C PHE A 185 -8.49 -15.60 4.84
N VAL A 186 -9.60 -16.24 5.22
CA VAL A 186 -10.24 -17.27 4.39
C VAL A 186 -10.73 -16.65 3.07
N GLY A 187 -10.46 -17.35 1.97
CA GLY A 187 -10.75 -16.91 0.60
C GLY A 187 -9.65 -16.05 -0.02
N LEU A 188 -8.62 -15.66 0.73
CA LEU A 188 -7.47 -14.95 0.15
C LEU A 188 -6.50 -15.90 -0.54
N ARG A 189 -5.85 -15.40 -1.58
CA ARG A 189 -4.90 -16.13 -2.41
C ARG A 189 -3.48 -16.03 -1.86
N VAL A 190 -2.77 -17.13 -1.87
CA VAL A 190 -1.33 -17.22 -1.60
C VAL A 190 -0.63 -17.76 -2.83
N ALA A 191 0.64 -17.38 -3.00
CA ALA A 191 1.48 -17.88 -4.08
C ALA A 191 2.72 -18.56 -3.51
N THR A 192 3.17 -19.65 -4.15
CA THR A 192 4.47 -20.26 -3.85
C THR A 192 5.59 -19.57 -4.61
N ARG A 193 6.84 -19.87 -4.26
CA ARG A 193 8.00 -19.34 -4.99
C ARG A 193 8.02 -19.70 -6.47
N ARG A 194 7.38 -20.82 -6.83
CA ARG A 194 7.26 -21.30 -8.21
C ARG A 194 6.09 -20.67 -8.98
N GLY A 195 5.35 -19.75 -8.38
CA GLY A 195 4.18 -19.11 -8.98
C GLY A 195 2.89 -19.94 -8.88
N GLU A 196 2.88 -21.05 -8.15
CA GLU A 196 1.67 -21.83 -7.92
C GLU A 196 0.74 -21.05 -7.00
N THR A 197 -0.53 -20.96 -7.34
CA THR A 197 -1.50 -20.19 -6.56
C THR A 197 -2.46 -21.11 -5.81
N ALA A 198 -2.83 -20.69 -4.60
CA ALA A 198 -3.76 -21.41 -3.75
C ALA A 198 -4.65 -20.45 -2.96
N VAL A 199 -5.82 -20.91 -2.54
CA VAL A 199 -6.77 -20.18 -1.72
C VAL A 199 -6.72 -20.69 -0.28
N ILE A 200 -6.71 -19.79 0.71
CA ILE A 200 -6.79 -20.16 2.13
C ILE A 200 -8.21 -20.65 2.44
N GLU A 201 -8.35 -21.91 2.83
CA GLU A 201 -9.65 -22.48 3.22
C GLU A 201 -10.00 -22.25 4.68
N GLY A 202 -9.00 -22.30 5.58
CA GLY A 202 -9.27 -22.19 7.00
C GLY A 202 -8.15 -22.67 7.92
N ALA A 203 -8.43 -22.64 9.22
CA ALA A 203 -7.48 -23.07 10.24
C ALA A 203 -7.31 -24.60 10.27
N PHE A 204 -6.12 -25.05 10.65
CA PHE A 204 -5.81 -26.47 10.89
C PHE A 204 -5.28 -26.65 12.32
N GLY A 205 -6.16 -27.05 13.24
CA GLY A 205 -5.81 -27.26 14.64
C GLY A 205 -5.47 -25.97 15.41
N LYS A 206 -4.74 -26.09 16.53
CA LYS A 206 -4.45 -24.99 17.48
C LYS A 206 -3.03 -24.41 17.35
N SER A 207 -2.26 -24.83 16.35
CA SER A 207 -0.83 -24.50 16.20
C SER A 207 -0.56 -23.36 15.22
N GLY A 208 -1.59 -22.62 14.78
CA GLY A 208 -1.47 -21.57 13.76
C GLY A 208 -1.22 -22.12 12.35
N LYS A 209 -1.41 -23.43 12.15
CA LYS A 209 -1.44 -24.06 10.82
C LYS A 209 -2.75 -23.74 10.12
N PHE A 210 -2.72 -23.79 8.81
CA PHE A 210 -3.88 -23.49 7.96
C PHE A 210 -3.89 -24.39 6.74
N ARG A 211 -5.09 -24.58 6.18
CA ARG A 211 -5.30 -25.31 4.95
C ARG A 211 -5.35 -24.34 3.78
N VAL A 212 -4.75 -24.76 2.68
CA VAL A 212 -4.86 -24.09 1.39
C VAL A 212 -5.32 -25.09 0.34
N GLN A 213 -6.02 -24.59 -0.66
CA GLN A 213 -6.43 -25.35 -1.84
C GLN A 213 -5.75 -24.74 -3.07
N PHE A 214 -4.90 -25.50 -3.73
CA PHE A 214 -4.22 -25.08 -4.94
C PHE A 214 -5.18 -25.12 -6.13
N ASP A 215 -5.05 -24.13 -7.02
CA ASP A 215 -5.86 -24.06 -8.25
C ASP A 215 -5.53 -25.21 -9.21
N GLN A 216 -4.29 -25.71 -9.17
CA GLN A 216 -3.80 -26.85 -9.93
C GLN A 216 -2.89 -27.71 -9.04
N PRO A 217 -2.78 -29.03 -9.28
CA PRO A 217 -1.85 -29.87 -8.55
C PRO A 217 -0.43 -29.31 -8.63
N PRO A 218 0.19 -28.94 -7.50
CA PRO A 218 1.51 -28.34 -7.51
C PRO A 218 2.55 -29.36 -7.96
N LEU A 219 3.58 -28.87 -8.66
CA LEU A 219 4.62 -29.74 -9.21
C LEU A 219 5.52 -30.24 -8.08
N LEU A 220 5.34 -31.51 -7.71
CA LEU A 220 6.10 -32.18 -6.65
C LEU A 220 7.54 -32.54 -7.03
N GLN A 221 7.79 -32.74 -8.33
CA GLN A 221 9.08 -33.21 -8.80
C GLN A 221 10.15 -32.10 -8.76
N GLY A 222 11.30 -32.40 -8.15
CA GLY A 222 12.43 -31.47 -8.04
C GLY A 222 12.24 -30.31 -7.06
N ARG A 223 11.25 -30.38 -6.17
CA ARG A 223 10.92 -29.31 -5.23
C ARG A 223 11.95 -29.22 -4.10
N THR A 224 12.54 -28.04 -3.93
CA THR A 224 13.42 -27.73 -2.80
C THR A 224 12.63 -27.19 -1.61
N PRO A 225 13.18 -27.17 -0.38
CA PRO A 225 12.53 -26.54 0.76
C PRO A 225 12.15 -25.07 0.52
N ASP A 226 12.92 -24.35 -0.29
CA ASP A 226 12.67 -22.94 -0.61
C ASP A 226 11.45 -22.76 -1.53
N ASP A 227 11.16 -23.75 -2.38
CA ASP A 227 9.96 -23.75 -3.24
C ASP A 227 8.66 -23.92 -2.46
N ASN A 228 8.76 -24.32 -1.19
CA ASN A 228 7.62 -24.43 -0.28
C ASN A 228 7.28 -23.10 0.38
N GLN A 229 8.09 -22.05 0.20
CA GLN A 229 7.77 -20.73 0.74
C GLN A 229 6.53 -20.17 0.05
N LEU A 230 5.59 -19.72 0.86
CA LEU A 230 4.33 -19.12 0.45
C LEU A 230 4.35 -17.64 0.82
N VAL A 231 3.82 -16.79 -0.05
CA VAL A 231 3.59 -15.38 0.21
C VAL A 231 2.09 -15.07 0.12
N LEU A 232 1.59 -14.38 1.14
CA LEU A 232 0.29 -13.73 1.15
C LEU A 232 0.52 -12.22 1.05
N ARG A 233 0.14 -11.63 -0.07
CA ARG A 233 0.13 -10.17 -0.26
C ARG A 233 -1.30 -9.64 -0.17
N PHE A 234 -1.51 -8.59 0.60
CA PHE A 234 -2.82 -7.96 0.78
C PHE A 234 -2.69 -6.47 1.12
N LYS A 235 -3.75 -5.71 0.85
CA LYS A 235 -3.91 -4.30 1.19
C LYS A 235 -4.46 -4.19 2.61
N LYS A 236 -3.77 -3.41 3.43
CA LYS A 236 -4.24 -3.01 4.76
C LYS A 236 -4.58 -1.52 4.74
N TYR A 237 -5.86 -1.19 4.83
CA TYR A 237 -6.31 0.19 4.90
C TYR A 237 -5.86 0.84 6.22
N VAL A 238 -5.31 2.06 6.11
CA VAL A 238 -4.70 2.81 7.21
C VAL A 238 -5.77 3.46 8.08
N PHE A 239 -6.81 4.02 7.45
CA PHE A 239 -7.86 4.78 8.12
C PHE A 239 -9.15 4.00 8.37
N ALA A 240 -9.32 2.82 7.77
CA ALA A 240 -10.56 2.05 7.91
C ALA A 240 -10.87 1.76 9.38
N GLU A 241 -12.08 2.12 9.82
CA GLU A 241 -12.57 1.82 11.16
C GLU A 241 -12.63 0.31 11.39
N LYS A 242 -12.22 -0.11 12.59
CA LYS A 242 -12.35 -1.50 13.04
C LYS A 242 -13.79 -1.80 13.44
N LYS A 243 -14.74 -1.82 12.51
CA LYS A 243 -16.03 -2.47 12.79
C LYS A 243 -15.77 -3.96 13.06
N ASP A 244 -16.17 -4.43 14.23
CA ASP A 244 -15.92 -5.78 14.79
C ASP A 244 -14.45 -6.14 15.09
N GLY A 245 -13.61 -5.13 15.29
CA GLY A 245 -12.25 -5.32 15.82
C GLY A 245 -11.21 -5.82 14.80
N LYS A 246 -11.58 -6.17 13.57
CA LYS A 246 -10.63 -6.61 12.53
C LYS A 246 -11.10 -6.20 11.12
N ALA A 247 -10.37 -5.27 10.50
CA ALA A 247 -10.55 -4.97 9.08
C ALA A 247 -10.17 -6.21 8.24
N LYS A 248 -11.09 -6.67 7.37
CA LYS A 248 -10.82 -7.79 6.47
C LYS A 248 -9.74 -7.36 5.45
N PRO A 249 -8.64 -8.11 5.33
CA PRO A 249 -7.63 -7.84 4.31
C PRO A 249 -8.22 -8.02 2.91
N VAL A 250 -7.84 -7.12 1.99
CA VAL A 250 -8.33 -7.11 0.59
C VAL A 250 -7.13 -7.32 -0.33
N GLN A 251 -7.28 -8.07 -1.42
CA GLN A 251 -6.24 -8.24 -2.44
C GLN A 251 -6.45 -7.26 -3.59
#